data_AF-A0A0R2CIJ3-F1
#
_entry.id   AF-A0A0R2CIJ3-F1
#
_cell.length_a   1.000
_cell.length_b   1.000
_cell.length_c   1.000
_cell.angle_alpha   90.00
_cell.angle_beta   90.00
_cell.angle_gamma   90.00
#
_symmetry.space_group_name_H-M   'P 1'
#
loop_
_entity.id
_entity.type
_entity.pdbx_description
1 polymer ?
#
loop_
_entity_poly.entity_id
_entity_poly.type
_entity_poly.pdbx_seq_one_letter_code
_entity_poly.pdbx_strand_id
1 'polypeptide(L)'
;MHKNKNIGDEDMETLINEKVILQLVDKKVSDIASETLKSKLDGITWCMNDFRKNCCGNKSPDWVATFIFAEFKSEINYRNGGWLIPARGKGTANIIFAKKAMEWMEKNQQRIDWDARLERK
;
A
#
# COMPACT_ATOMS: atom_id res chain seq x y z
N MET A 1 -21.26 57.85 44.78
CA MET A 1 -20.22 57.11 44.02
C MET A 1 -20.87 55.90 43.38
N HIS A 2 -21.37 56.04 42.15
CA HIS A 2 -21.90 54.93 41.36
C HIS A 2 -20.82 54.54 40.35
N LYS A 3 -20.17 53.40 40.55
CA LYS A 3 -19.24 52.84 39.57
C LYS A 3 -20.07 52.13 38.50
N ASN A 4 -20.13 52.70 37.30
CA ASN A 4 -20.61 52.00 36.11
C ASN A 4 -19.69 50.81 35.84
N LYS A 5 -20.25 49.60 35.93
CA LYS A 5 -19.62 48.39 35.37
C LYS A 5 -19.86 48.44 33.87
N ASN A 6 -18.79 48.57 33.08
CA ASN A 6 -18.83 48.33 31.64
C ASN A 6 -19.28 46.89 31.42
N ILE A 7 -20.51 46.73 30.92
CA ILE A 7 -21.00 45.51 30.29
C ILE A 7 -20.45 45.59 28.86
N GLY A 8 -19.49 44.75 28.51
CA GLY A 8 -18.91 44.84 27.17
C GLY A 8 -17.95 43.74 26.75
N ASP A 9 -17.43 42.91 27.65
CA ASP A 9 -16.42 41.90 27.32
C ASP A 9 -16.72 40.52 27.95
N GLU A 10 -17.99 40.14 28.08
CA GLU A 10 -18.38 38.79 28.49
C GLU A 10 -18.94 38.02 27.29
N ASP A 11 -18.16 37.03 26.87
CA ASP A 11 -18.56 35.79 26.20
C ASP A 11 -19.25 35.92 24.82
N MET A 12 -18.47 36.32 23.82
CA MET A 12 -18.53 35.61 22.54
C MET A 12 -17.70 34.32 22.69
N GLU A 13 -18.13 33.39 23.55
CA GLU A 13 -17.71 32.00 23.43
C GLU A 13 -17.99 31.61 21.99
N THR A 14 -16.93 31.41 21.23
CA THR A 14 -16.99 31.25 19.80
C THR A 14 -17.97 30.13 19.48
N LEU A 15 -19.09 30.46 18.82
CA LEU A 15 -20.09 29.50 18.29
C LEU A 15 -19.45 28.39 17.42
N ILE A 16 -18.19 28.57 17.07
CA ILE A 16 -17.32 27.63 16.40
C ILE A 16 -16.62 26.75 17.46
N ASN A 17 -17.04 25.49 17.53
CA ASN A 17 -16.32 24.46 18.27
C ASN A 17 -15.04 24.09 17.49
N GLU A 18 -13.95 24.79 17.78
CA GLU A 18 -12.65 24.64 17.13
C GLU A 18 -12.16 23.18 17.11
N LYS A 19 -12.40 22.43 18.19
CA LYS A 19 -12.04 21.00 18.28
C LYS A 19 -12.76 20.17 17.23
N VAL A 20 -14.04 20.44 16.98
CA VAL A 20 -14.83 19.74 15.96
C VAL A 20 -14.32 20.08 14.56
N ILE A 21 -13.92 21.34 14.32
CA ILE A 21 -13.32 21.74 13.04
C ILE A 21 -11.98 21.04 12.83
N LEU A 22 -11.10 21.00 13.82
CA LEU A 22 -9.81 20.32 13.72
C LEU A 22 -10.00 18.82 13.43
N GLN A 23 -10.94 18.16 14.10
CA GLN A 23 -11.28 16.76 13.82
C GLN A 23 -11.80 16.54 12.39
N LEU A 24 -12.62 17.48 11.88
CA LEU A 24 -13.14 17.41 10.52
C LEU A 24 -12.03 17.61 9.48
N VAL A 25 -11.12 18.56 9.73
CA VAL A 25 -9.97 18.86 8.88
C VAL A 25 -9.03 17.66 8.86
N ASP A 26 -8.66 17.11 10.02
CA ASP A 26 -7.79 15.92 10.10
C ASP A 26 -8.39 14.74 9.34
N LYS A 27 -9.69 14.49 9.54
CA LYS A 27 -10.40 13.43 8.82
C LYS A 27 -10.34 13.66 7.31
N LYS A 28 -10.63 14.89 6.84
CA LYS A 28 -10.64 15.17 5.40
C LYS A 28 -9.26 15.17 4.76
N VAL A 29 -8.24 15.65 5.46
CA VAL A 29 -6.85 15.57 4.99
C VAL A 29 -6.42 14.10 4.90
N SER A 30 -6.76 13.27 5.89
CA SER A 30 -6.47 11.83 5.86
C SER A 30 -7.19 11.09 4.72
N ASP A 31 -8.47 11.40 4.49
CA ASP A 31 -9.26 10.85 3.39
C ASP A 31 -8.64 11.21 2.03
N ILE A 32 -8.35 12.51 1.80
CA ILE A 32 -7.77 13.01 0.54
C ILE A 32 -6.38 12.43 0.31
N ALA A 33 -5.53 12.38 1.35
CA ALA A 33 -4.20 11.80 1.25
C ALA A 33 -4.31 10.31 0.89
N SER A 34 -5.21 9.56 1.54
CA SER A 34 -5.44 8.15 1.26
C SER A 34 -5.93 7.90 -0.16
N GLU A 35 -6.90 8.67 -0.65
CA GLU A 35 -7.43 8.55 -2.01
C GLU A 35 -6.40 8.94 -3.08
N THR A 36 -5.64 10.01 -2.84
CA THR A 36 -4.58 10.49 -3.75
C THR A 36 -3.41 9.51 -3.79
N LEU A 37 -3.00 8.94 -2.66
CA LEU A 37 -1.96 7.91 -2.60
C LEU A 37 -2.44 6.63 -3.27
N LYS A 38 -3.67 6.16 -2.97
CA LYS A 38 -4.24 4.96 -3.59
C LYS A 38 -4.33 5.07 -5.11
N SER A 39 -4.76 6.22 -5.63
CA SER A 39 -4.88 6.46 -7.07
C SER A 39 -3.54 6.64 -7.78
N LYS A 40 -2.53 7.23 -7.12
CA LYS A 40 -1.17 7.35 -7.69
C LYS A 40 -0.43 6.02 -7.78
N LEU A 41 -0.80 5.03 -6.96
CA LEU A 41 -0.20 3.71 -6.97
C LEU A 41 -0.87 2.74 -7.97
N ASP A 42 -2.05 3.11 -8.49
CA ASP A 42 -2.75 2.34 -9.52
C ASP A 42 -2.05 2.50 -10.88
N GLY A 43 -1.89 1.39 -11.60
CA GLY A 43 -1.23 1.37 -12.92
C GLY A 43 0.29 1.22 -12.89
N ILE A 44 0.95 1.29 -11.73
CA ILE A 44 2.39 1.00 -11.62
C ILE A 44 2.62 -0.50 -11.83
N THR A 45 3.48 -0.81 -12.80
CA THR A 45 3.96 -2.16 -13.03
C THR A 45 5.44 -2.28 -12.73
N TRP A 46 5.83 -3.43 -12.20
CA TRP A 46 7.19 -3.80 -11.85
C TRP A 46 7.70 -4.93 -12.73
N CYS A 47 9.01 -4.94 -12.95
CA CYS A 47 9.69 -6.13 -13.42
C CYS A 47 10.08 -7.03 -12.22
N MET A 48 10.64 -8.21 -12.51
CA MET A 48 11.13 -9.13 -11.47
C MET A 48 12.12 -8.46 -10.49
N ASN A 49 13.00 -7.59 -10.99
CA ASN A 49 13.99 -6.92 -10.16
C ASN A 49 13.37 -5.91 -9.20
N ASP A 50 12.32 -5.20 -9.61
CA ASP A 50 11.63 -4.26 -8.73
C ASP A 50 10.84 -5.03 -7.68
N PHE A 51 10.10 -6.06 -8.09
CA PHE A 51 9.32 -6.88 -7.18
C PHE A 51 10.18 -7.54 -6.11
N ARG A 52 11.31 -8.17 -6.47
CA ARG A 52 12.17 -8.84 -5.48
C ARG A 52 12.77 -7.85 -4.47
N LYS A 53 13.08 -6.62 -4.90
CA LYS A 53 13.62 -5.57 -4.02
C LYS A 53 12.56 -5.04 -3.06
N ASN A 54 11.36 -4.77 -3.56
CA ASN A 54 10.30 -4.14 -2.78
C ASN A 54 9.55 -5.14 -1.88
N CYS A 55 9.29 -6.36 -2.36
CA CYS A 55 8.44 -7.32 -1.67
C CYS A 55 9.17 -8.52 -1.10
N CYS A 56 10.33 -8.89 -1.64
CA CYS A 56 10.99 -10.15 -1.29
C CYS A 56 12.34 -9.95 -0.59
N GLY A 57 12.58 -8.83 0.10
CA GLY A 57 13.84 -8.61 0.81
C GLY A 57 15.09 -8.74 -0.07
N ASN A 58 14.98 -8.40 -1.36
CA ASN A 58 16.04 -8.53 -2.37
C ASN A 58 16.54 -9.98 -2.61
N LYS A 59 15.70 -11.00 -2.34
CA LYS A 59 15.98 -12.41 -2.68
C LYS A 59 16.32 -12.57 -4.18
N SER A 60 16.98 -13.67 -4.52
CA SER A 60 17.41 -13.93 -5.90
C SER A 60 16.20 -14.13 -6.83
N PRO A 61 16.34 -13.84 -8.14
CA PRO A 61 15.27 -14.10 -9.11
C PRO A 61 14.79 -15.56 -9.10
N ASP A 62 15.70 -16.52 -8.96
CA ASP A 62 15.36 -17.96 -8.93
C ASP A 62 14.58 -18.34 -7.67
N TRP A 63 14.92 -17.73 -6.53
CA TRP A 63 14.18 -17.92 -5.29
C TRP A 63 12.74 -17.43 -5.46
N VAL A 64 12.57 -16.21 -6.02
CA VAL A 64 11.23 -15.65 -6.27
C VAL A 64 10.45 -16.49 -7.27
N ALA A 65 11.09 -16.93 -8.35
CA ALA A 65 10.45 -17.78 -9.36
C ALA A 65 9.96 -19.11 -8.76
N THR A 66 10.71 -19.69 -7.83
CA THR A 66 10.40 -20.98 -7.19
C THR A 66 9.37 -20.83 -6.08
N PHE A 67 9.70 -20.06 -5.05
CA PHE A 67 8.93 -20.04 -3.80
C PHE A 67 7.76 -19.06 -3.82
N ILE A 68 7.69 -18.16 -4.82
CA ILE A 68 6.54 -17.28 -5.01
C ILE A 68 5.80 -17.66 -6.29
N PHE A 69 6.48 -17.62 -7.45
CA PHE A 69 5.77 -17.72 -8.72
C PHE A 69 5.27 -19.12 -9.06
N ALA A 70 6.06 -20.15 -8.78
CA ALA A 70 5.66 -21.52 -9.00
C ALA A 70 4.71 -22.00 -7.89
N GLU A 71 5.08 -21.79 -6.62
CA GLU A 71 4.32 -22.22 -5.44
C GLU A 71 2.88 -21.66 -5.43
N PHE A 72 2.72 -20.36 -5.67
CA PHE A 72 1.41 -19.69 -5.59
C PHE A 72 0.81 -19.37 -6.96
N LYS A 73 1.22 -20.08 -8.01
CA LYS A 73 0.83 -19.81 -9.40
C LYS A 73 -0.67 -19.69 -9.61
N SER A 74 -1.47 -20.49 -8.92
CA SER A 74 -2.93 -20.49 -9.01
C SER A 74 -3.56 -19.19 -8.50
N GLU A 75 -2.95 -18.53 -7.50
CA GLU A 75 -3.47 -17.31 -6.86
C GLU A 75 -2.95 -16.04 -7.55
N ILE A 76 -1.68 -16.05 -7.97
CA ILE A 76 -1.02 -14.82 -8.41
C ILE A 76 -1.15 -14.57 -9.91
N ASN A 77 -1.54 -15.57 -10.72
CA ASN A 77 -1.62 -15.41 -12.17
C ASN A 77 -2.76 -14.46 -12.55
N TYR A 78 -2.46 -13.47 -13.41
CA TYR A 78 -3.43 -12.49 -13.89
C TYR A 78 -4.69 -13.13 -14.52
N ARG A 79 -4.55 -14.28 -15.20
CA ARG A 79 -5.71 -14.99 -15.77
C ARG A 79 -6.69 -15.50 -14.72
N ASN A 80 -6.24 -15.65 -13.48
CA ASN A 80 -7.04 -16.06 -12.34
C ASN A 80 -7.43 -14.86 -11.46
N GLY A 81 -7.30 -13.63 -11.96
CA GLY A 81 -7.54 -12.40 -11.19
C GLY A 81 -6.35 -11.93 -10.36
N GLY A 82 -5.21 -12.64 -10.42
CA GLY A 82 -3.98 -12.28 -9.74
C GLY A 82 -3.25 -11.07 -10.34
N TRP A 83 -1.99 -10.89 -9.94
CA TRP A 83 -1.19 -9.69 -10.20
C TRP A 83 0.02 -9.91 -11.11
N LEU A 84 0.33 -11.15 -11.48
CA LEU A 84 1.46 -11.53 -12.32
C LEU A 84 1.02 -11.89 -13.74
N ILE A 85 1.54 -11.19 -14.74
CA ILE A 85 1.57 -11.66 -16.13
C ILE A 85 2.94 -12.29 -16.36
N PRO A 86 3.02 -13.64 -16.48
CA PRO A 86 4.29 -14.32 -16.66
C PRO A 86 4.86 -14.06 -18.06
N ALA A 87 6.19 -14.02 -18.15
CA ALA A 87 6.92 -14.09 -19.40
C ALA A 87 6.49 -15.35 -20.20
N ARG A 88 6.26 -15.21 -21.50
CA ARG A 88 5.79 -16.29 -22.38
C ARG A 88 6.90 -16.93 -23.23
N GLY A 89 8.12 -16.41 -23.13
CA GLY A 89 9.26 -16.89 -23.91
C GLY A 89 10.46 -15.95 -23.86
N LYS A 90 11.46 -16.27 -24.67
CA LYS A 90 12.73 -15.53 -24.75
C LYS A 90 12.47 -14.07 -25.14
N GLY A 91 13.01 -13.12 -24.38
CA GLY A 91 12.86 -11.69 -24.63
C GLY A 91 11.60 -11.05 -24.02
N THR A 92 10.73 -11.82 -23.37
CA THR A 92 9.57 -11.27 -22.64
C THR A 92 9.85 -11.19 -21.15
N ALA A 93 9.44 -10.09 -20.51
CA ALA A 93 9.60 -9.87 -19.08
C ALA A 93 8.27 -10.15 -18.34
N ASN A 94 8.37 -10.50 -17.06
CA ASN A 94 7.21 -10.54 -16.17
C ASN A 94 6.68 -9.11 -15.98
N ILE A 95 5.36 -8.95 -16.05
CA ILE A 95 4.67 -7.71 -15.68
C ILE A 95 3.95 -7.96 -14.37
N ILE A 96 4.28 -7.18 -13.35
CA ILE A 96 3.78 -7.34 -11.98
C ILE A 96 3.01 -6.08 -11.62
N PHE A 97 1.72 -6.18 -11.33
CA PHE A 97 0.93 -5.03 -10.87
C PHE A 97 1.30 -4.72 -9.41
N ALA A 98 2.07 -3.65 -9.19
CA ALA A 98 2.78 -3.38 -7.94
C ALA A 98 1.86 -3.39 -6.72
N LYS A 99 0.76 -2.62 -6.77
CA LYS A 99 -0.21 -2.53 -5.67
C LYS A 99 -0.79 -3.89 -5.28
N LYS A 100 -1.32 -4.64 -6.25
CA LYS A 100 -1.91 -5.96 -5.98
C LYS A 100 -0.87 -6.97 -5.47
N ALA A 101 0.37 -6.89 -5.97
CA ALA A 101 1.47 -7.72 -5.51
C ALA A 101 1.83 -7.42 -4.05
N MET A 102 1.92 -6.14 -3.67
CA MET A 102 2.17 -5.73 -2.28
C MET A 102 1.05 -6.21 -1.34
N GLU A 103 -0.22 -5.95 -1.69
CA GLU A 103 -1.37 -6.37 -0.89
C GLU A 103 -1.43 -7.89 -0.72
N TRP A 104 -1.10 -8.65 -1.77
CA TRP A 104 -1.04 -10.11 -1.69
C TRP A 104 0.12 -10.57 -0.81
N MET A 105 1.31 -9.96 -0.95
CA MET A 105 2.48 -10.32 -0.14
C MET A 105 2.25 -10.05 1.34
N GLU A 106 1.65 -8.91 1.71
CA GLU A 106 1.33 -8.58 3.11
C GLU A 106 0.35 -9.59 3.73
N LYS A 107 -0.67 -10.01 2.98
CA LYS A 107 -1.65 -11.01 3.43
C LYS A 107 -1.07 -12.42 3.55
N ASN A 108 -0.08 -12.76 2.73
CA ASN A 108 0.44 -14.12 2.59
C ASN A 108 1.85 -14.31 3.17
N GLN A 109 2.44 -13.28 3.77
CA GLN A 109 3.81 -13.31 4.30
C GLN A 109 4.10 -14.49 5.24
N GLN A 110 3.11 -14.94 6.02
CA GLN A 110 3.25 -16.06 6.96
C GLN A 110 3.23 -17.44 6.27
N ARG A 111 2.69 -17.52 5.05
CA ARG A 111 2.65 -18.76 4.25
C ARG A 111 3.94 -18.99 3.47
N ILE A 112 4.76 -17.96 3.33
CA ILE A 112 6.00 -18.00 2.56
C ILE A 112 7.11 -18.49 3.48
N ASP A 113 7.77 -19.58 3.12
CA ASP A 113 9.02 -19.99 3.76
C ASP A 113 10.16 -19.07 3.30
N TRP A 114 10.41 -18.01 4.06
CA TRP A 114 11.44 -17.01 3.76
C TRP A 114 12.86 -17.55 3.83
N ASP A 115 13.08 -18.64 4.57
CA ASP A 115 14.39 -19.26 4.77
C ASP A 115 14.67 -20.41 3.80
N ALA A 116 13.70 -20.72 2.94
CA ALA A 116 13.83 -21.73 1.91
C ALA A 116 15.09 -21.52 1.05
N ARG A 117 15.78 -22.62 0.77
CA ARG A 117 17.00 -22.64 -0.03
C ARG A 117 16.72 -23.35 -1.34
N LEU A 118 17.26 -22.80 -2.43
CA LEU A 118 17.25 -23.49 -3.71
C LEU A 118 18.07 -24.77 -3.55
N GLU A 119 17.46 -25.91 -3.86
CA GLU A 119 18.19 -27.16 -3.97
C GLU A 119 19.24 -27.00 -5.07
N ARG A 120 20.50 -27.26 -4.74
CA ARG A 120 21.55 -27.33 -5.76
C ARG A 120 21.29 -28.59 -6.56
N LYS A 121 20.90 -28.42 -7.82
CA LYS A 121 20.92 -29.49 -8.83
C LYS A 121 22.36 -29.84 -9.19
#